data_AF-A0A496VI37-F1
#
_entry.id   AF-A0A496VI37-F1
#
_cell.length_a   1.000
_cell.length_b   1.000
_cell.length_c   1.000
_cell.angle_alpha   90.00
_cell.angle_beta   90.00
_cell.angle_gamma   90.00
#
_symmetry.space_group_name_H-M   'P 1'
#
loop_
_entity.id
_entity.type
_entity.pdbx_description
1 polymer ?
#
loop_
_entity_poly.entity_id
_entity_poly.type
_entity_poly.pdbx_seq_one_letter_code
_entity_poly.pdbx_strand_id
1 'polypeptide(L)'
;MIDNTLNLFAEEENLFTEQAEYIDETALLKWTIEQPDENTIIRKLSQGGAKLITGPRGCGKTTLMLKTFHKLRANSKAVSLPIYVNYCN
;
A
#
# COMPACT_ATOMS: atom_id res chain seq x y z
N MET A 1 -26.59 23.80 15.47
CA MET A 1 -27.12 22.52 14.94
C MET A 1 -26.48 22.13 13.59
N ILE A 2 -25.32 22.70 13.24
CA ILE A 2 -24.60 22.44 11.96
C ILE A 2 -23.28 21.68 12.24
N ASP A 3 -22.74 21.77 13.45
CA ASP A 3 -21.43 21.21 13.82
C ASP A 3 -21.40 19.67 13.86
N ASN A 4 -22.51 19.02 14.22
CA ASN A 4 -22.55 17.56 14.32
C ASN A 4 -22.52 16.85 12.96
N THR A 5 -23.06 17.48 11.92
CA THR A 5 -23.10 16.87 10.57
C THR A 5 -21.74 16.97 9.89
N LEU A 6 -21.03 18.08 10.08
CA LEU A 6 -19.66 18.26 9.57
C LEU A 6 -18.67 17.28 10.24
N ASN A 7 -18.81 17.04 11.54
CA ASN A 7 -17.99 16.03 12.24
C ASN A 7 -18.26 14.61 11.74
N LEU A 8 -19.53 14.26 11.46
CA LEU A 8 -19.88 12.93 10.96
C LEU A 8 -19.28 12.67 9.57
N PHE A 9 -19.30 13.66 8.67
CA PHE A 9 -18.68 13.52 7.35
C PHE A 9 -17.14 13.49 7.41
N ALA A 10 -16.52 14.22 8.34
CA ALA A 10 -15.07 14.16 8.54
C ALA A 10 -14.62 12.81 9.15
N GLU A 11 -15.44 12.20 10.00
CA GLU A 11 -15.21 10.83 10.49
C GLU A 11 -15.37 9.80 9.37
N GLU A 12 -16.39 9.94 8.51
CA GLU A 12 -16.56 9.08 7.33
C GLU A 12 -15.41 9.24 6.32
N GLU A 13 -14.95 10.46 6.05
CA GLU A 13 -13.83 10.71 5.15
C GLU A 13 -12.53 10.09 5.69
N ASN A 14 -12.28 10.15 7.00
CA ASN A 14 -11.15 9.45 7.62
C ASN A 14 -11.27 7.92 7.53
N LEU A 15 -12.48 7.36 7.64
CA LEU A 15 -12.73 5.91 7.47
C LEU A 15 -12.37 5.42 6.06
N PHE A 16 -12.57 6.25 5.02
CA PHE A 16 -12.24 5.92 3.63
C PHE A 16 -10.84 6.40 3.18
N THR A 17 -10.12 7.12 4.04
CA THR A 17 -8.77 7.65 3.76
C THR A 17 -7.71 7.05 4.68
N GLU A 18 -7.89 5.78 5.06
CA GLU A 18 -6.86 5.07 5.81
C GLU A 18 -5.59 4.86 4.98
N GLN A 19 -4.44 4.97 5.63
CA GLN A 19 -3.18 4.64 4.98
C GLN A 19 -3.11 3.13 4.75
N ALA A 20 -2.53 2.74 3.62
CA ALA A 20 -2.43 1.33 3.22
C ALA A 20 -1.78 0.40 4.26
N GLU A 21 -1.01 0.94 5.20
CA GLU A 21 -0.31 0.22 6.26
C GLU A 21 -1.23 -0.25 7.39
N TYR A 22 -2.37 0.41 7.56
CA TYR A 22 -3.39 0.06 8.56
C TYR A 22 -4.45 -0.90 7.99
N ILE A 23 -4.42 -1.14 6.67
CA ILE A 23 -5.33 -2.06 5.99
C ILE A 23 -4.74 -3.47 6.04
N ASP A 24 -5.54 -4.45 6.49
CA ASP A 24 -5.17 -5.86 6.45
C ASP A 24 -4.82 -6.32 5.02
N GLU A 25 -3.91 -7.27 4.86
CA GLU A 25 -3.48 -7.77 3.55
C GLU A 25 -4.67 -8.16 2.65
N THR A 26 -5.64 -8.88 3.21
CA THR A 26 -6.79 -9.36 2.44
C THR A 26 -7.66 -8.21 1.95
N ALA A 27 -7.85 -7.20 2.80
CA ALA A 27 -8.58 -5.99 2.48
C ALA A 27 -7.81 -5.12 1.46
N LEU A 28 -6.49 -4.98 1.64
CA LEU A 28 -5.61 -4.24 0.73
C LEU A 28 -5.66 -4.82 -0.68
N LEU A 29 -5.55 -6.15 -0.81
CA LEU A 29 -5.60 -6.84 -2.09
C LEU A 29 -6.99 -6.76 -2.75
N LYS A 30 -8.07 -6.70 -1.94
CA LYS A 30 -9.45 -6.63 -2.43
C LYS A 30 -9.88 -5.21 -2.83
N TRP A 31 -9.45 -4.20 -2.09
CA TRP A 31 -9.94 -2.83 -2.22
C TRP A 31 -9.03 -1.94 -3.08
N THR A 32 -7.84 -2.40 -3.44
CA THR A 32 -6.95 -1.65 -4.33
C THR A 32 -7.23 -1.97 -5.78
N ILE A 33 -7.36 -0.93 -6.61
CA ILE A 33 -7.41 -1.05 -8.06
C ILE A 33 -6.01 -1.40 -8.59
N GLU A 34 -5.96 -2.26 -9.61
CA GLU A 34 -4.72 -2.53 -10.36
C GLU A 34 -4.33 -1.29 -11.17
N GLN A 35 -3.09 -0.84 -10.99
CA GLN A 35 -2.54 0.24 -11.81
C GLN A 35 -1.99 -0.28 -13.14
N PRO A 36 -1.91 0.57 -14.19
CA PRO A 36 -1.15 0.25 -15.39
C PRO A 36 0.29 -0.16 -15.02
N ASP A 37 0.79 -1.21 -15.67
CA ASP A 37 2.13 -1.76 -15.43
C ASP A 37 2.43 -2.25 -14.00
N GLU A 38 1.42 -2.38 -13.13
CA GLU A 38 1.62 -2.79 -11.74
C GLU A 38 2.42 -4.09 -11.63
N ASN A 39 2.08 -5.10 -12.41
CA ASN A 39 2.80 -6.37 -12.46
C ASN A 39 4.27 -6.21 -12.87
N THR A 40 4.56 -5.29 -13.80
CA THR A 40 5.92 -4.97 -14.23
C THR A 40 6.69 -4.26 -13.12
N ILE A 41 6.07 -3.32 -12.42
CA ILE A 41 6.66 -2.59 -11.29
C ILE A 41 6.96 -3.56 -10.15
N ILE A 42 5.99 -4.36 -9.72
CA ILE A 42 6.17 -5.37 -8.67
C ILE A 42 7.29 -6.35 -9.04
N ARG A 43 7.35 -6.80 -10.30
CA ARG A 43 8.44 -7.65 -10.79
C ARG A 43 9.81 -6.97 -10.65
N LYS A 44 9.93 -5.68 -11.02
CA LYS A 44 11.17 -4.91 -10.87
C LYS A 44 11.56 -4.71 -9.41
N LEU A 45 10.59 -4.47 -8.52
CA LEU A 45 10.80 -4.30 -7.08
C LEU A 45 11.20 -5.60 -6.39
N SER A 46 10.76 -6.74 -6.92
CA SER A 46 11.10 -8.08 -6.40
C SER A 46 12.53 -8.53 -6.77
N GLN A 47 13.21 -7.82 -7.66
CA GLN A 47 14.57 -8.14 -8.10
C GLN A 47 15.62 -7.43 -7.23
N GLY A 48 16.82 -8.01 -7.17
CA GLY A 48 17.93 -7.44 -6.42
C GLY A 48 18.35 -6.03 -6.87
N GLY A 49 19.07 -5.36 -5.98
CA GLY A 49 19.60 -4.00 -6.16
C GLY A 49 18.63 -2.90 -5.69
N ALA A 50 19.17 -1.72 -5.40
CA ALA A 50 18.39 -0.58 -4.95
C ALA A 50 17.38 -0.12 -6.02
N LYS A 51 16.15 0.20 -5.58
CA LYS A 51 15.07 0.74 -6.43
C LYS A 51 14.53 2.00 -5.77
N LEU A 52 14.20 3.00 -6.58
CA LEU A 52 13.53 4.23 -6.15
C LEU A 52 12.17 4.31 -6.84
N ILE A 53 11.10 4.43 -6.05
CA ILE A 53 9.75 4.68 -6.57
C ILE A 53 9.43 6.15 -6.33
N THR A 54 9.26 6.91 -7.42
CA THR A 54 8.93 8.33 -7.36
C THR A 54 7.51 8.58 -7.85
N GLY A 55 6.85 9.61 -7.32
CA GLY A 55 5.54 10.05 -7.78
C GLY A 55 4.84 10.95 -6.76
N PRO A 56 3.78 11.68 -7.15
CA PRO A 56 3.06 12.61 -6.28
C PRO A 56 2.41 11.93 -5.07
N ARG A 57 2.00 12.71 -4.06
CA ARG A 57 1.26 12.18 -2.90
C ARG A 57 -0.02 11.49 -3.40
N GLY A 58 -0.37 10.36 -2.79
CA GLY A 58 -1.56 9.58 -3.17
C GLY A 58 -1.40 8.69 -4.41
N CYS A 59 -0.23 8.65 -5.07
CA CYS A 59 -0.05 7.84 -6.29
C CYS A 59 0.19 6.33 -6.05
N GLY A 60 -0.12 5.80 -4.86
CA GLY A 60 -0.04 4.35 -4.59
C GLY A 60 1.37 3.77 -4.32
N LYS A 61 2.38 4.59 -4.02
CA LYS A 61 3.75 4.10 -3.72
C LYS A 61 3.79 3.08 -2.58
N THR A 62 3.17 3.42 -1.45
CA THR A 62 3.04 2.54 -0.28
C THR A 62 2.29 1.27 -0.64
N THR A 63 1.20 1.38 -1.41
CA THR A 63 0.44 0.25 -1.92
C THR A 63 1.30 -0.69 -2.77
N LEU A 64 2.10 -0.17 -3.69
CA LEU A 64 3.02 -0.97 -4.51
C LEU A 64 4.09 -1.68 -3.67
N MET A 65 4.63 -0.99 -2.65
CA MET A 65 5.59 -1.57 -1.70
C MET A 65 4.96 -2.71 -0.90
N LEU A 66 3.77 -2.51 -0.33
CA LEU A 66 3.06 -3.53 0.43
C LEU A 66 2.66 -4.73 -0.45
N LYS A 67 2.11 -4.51 -1.65
CA LYS A 67 1.83 -5.59 -2.62
C LYS A 67 3.09 -6.40 -2.95
N THR A 68 4.23 -5.74 -3.12
CA THR A 68 5.52 -6.41 -3.36
C THR A 68 5.95 -7.22 -2.14
N PHE A 69 5.88 -6.63 -0.95
CA PHE A 69 6.19 -7.30 0.32
C PHE A 69 5.34 -8.56 0.52
N HIS A 70 4.01 -8.45 0.40
CA HIS A 70 3.08 -9.58 0.52
C HIS A 70 3.39 -10.68 -0.50
N LYS A 71 3.63 -10.32 -1.76
CA LYS A 71 4.01 -11.27 -2.81
C LYS A 71 5.31 -12.03 -2.48
N LEU A 72 6.33 -11.32 -2.01
CA LEU A 72 7.60 -11.95 -1.62
C LEU A 72 7.44 -12.84 -0.40
N ARG A 73 6.65 -12.39 0.59
CA ARG A 73 6.37 -13.13 1.82
C ARG A 73 5.58 -14.41 1.57
N ALA A 74 4.61 -14.38 0.65
CA ALA A 74 3.79 -15.53 0.28
C ALA A 74 4.56 -16.58 -0.56
N ASN A 75 5.75 -16.25 -1.09
CA ASN A 75 6.52 -17.16 -1.91
C ASN A 75 7.35 -18.13 -1.05
N SER A 76 6.79 -19.32 -0.79
CA SER A 76 7.44 -20.39 0.02
C SER A 76 8.76 -20.93 -0.56
N LYS A 77 9.08 -20.61 -1.82
CA LYS A 77 10.33 -20.99 -2.49
C LYS A 77 11.32 -19.83 -2.59
N ALA A 78 11.02 -18.66 -2.01
CA ALA A 78 11.90 -17.51 -2.06
C ALA A 78 13.18 -17.74 -1.22
N VAL A 79 14.30 -17.24 -1.73
CA VAL A 79 15.60 -17.25 -1.04
C VAL A 79 15.83 -15.91 -0.30
N SER A 80 14.88 -14.98 -0.38
CA SER A 80 14.95 -13.66 0.24
C SER A 80 14.03 -13.56 1.47
N LEU A 81 14.47 -12.82 2.48
CA LEU A 81 13.66 -12.44 3.63
C LEU A 81 13.12 -11.02 3.40
N PRO A 82 11.84 -10.86 3.01
CA PRO A 82 11.26 -9.53 2.80
C PRO A 82 11.05 -8.84 4.15
N ILE A 83 11.53 -7.59 4.27
CA ILE A 83 11.34 -6.73 5.44
C ILE A 83 10.73 -5.43 4.96
N TYR A 84 9.58 -5.06 5.52
CA TYR A 84 8.96 -3.76 5.32
C TYR A 84 9.26 -2.87 6.52
N VAL A 85 9.87 -1.71 6.27
CA VAL A 85 10.09 -0.68 7.27
C VAL A 85 9.47 0.59 6.73
N ASN A 86 8.65 1.24 7.55
CA ASN A 86 8.17 2.57 7.26
C ASN A 86 8.44 3.49 8.46
N TYR A 87 8.59 4.78 8.17
CA TYR A 87 8.70 5.83 9.18
C TYR A 87 7.35 6.56 9.24
N CYS A 88 6.48 6.11 10.15
CA CYS A 88 5.27 6.81 10.54
C CYS A 88 5.42 7.22 12.01
N ASN A 89 5.28 8.52 12.27
CA ASN A 89 5.17 9.12 13.60
C ASN A 89 3.83 9.85 13.67
#